data_AF-A0A1F3PGX4-F1
#
_entry.id   AF-A0A1F3PGX4-F1
#
_cell.length_a   1.000
_cell.length_b   1.000
_cell.length_c   1.000
_cell.angle_alpha   90.00
_cell.angle_beta   90.00
_cell.angle_gamma   90.00
#
_symmetry.space_group_name_H-M   'P 1'
#
loop_
_entity.id
_entity.type
_entity.pdbx_description
1 polymer ?
#
loop_
_entity_poly.entity_id
_entity_poly.type
_entity_poly.pdbx_seq_one_letter_code
_entity_poly.pdbx_strand_id
1 'polypeptide(L)'
;MTQDGRWKISPAYDICFSYSPGGNWTNVHQSSINGKYDNFTKDDLLEFAKSFGIKKANDILQEVILAVSQWNKIATELEIPKEKIKNINKHLRINNFI
;
A
#
# COMPACT_ATOMS: atom_id res chain seq x y z
N MET A 1 -3.54 -7.97 23.38
CA MET A 1 -2.77 -8.17 24.63
C MET A 1 -2.68 -9.67 24.88
N THR A 2 -1.50 -10.20 25.15
CA THR A 2 -1.32 -11.60 25.60
C THR A 2 -1.81 -11.75 27.04
N GLN A 3 -2.03 -12.98 27.50
CA GLN A 3 -2.55 -13.24 28.86
C GLN A 3 -1.65 -12.69 29.98
N ASP A 4 -0.36 -12.49 29.71
CA ASP A 4 0.63 -11.89 30.60
C ASP A 4 0.72 -10.35 30.48
N GLY A 5 -0.23 -9.70 29.79
CA GLY A 5 -0.31 -8.24 29.72
C GLY A 5 0.57 -7.58 28.66
N ARG A 6 1.35 -8.34 27.87
CA ARG A 6 2.16 -7.76 26.79
C ARG A 6 1.30 -7.35 25.59
N TRP A 7 1.55 -6.15 25.08
CA TRP A 7 0.90 -5.66 23.88
C TRP A 7 1.69 -6.05 22.63
N LYS A 8 0.96 -6.50 21.61
CA LYS A 8 1.46 -6.71 20.25
C LYS A 8 0.41 -6.24 19.27
N ILE A 9 0.83 -5.78 18.11
CA ILE A 9 -0.07 -5.44 17.01
C ILE A 9 -0.69 -6.74 16.50
N SER A 10 -2.00 -6.73 16.23
CA SER A 10 -2.66 -7.83 15.52
C SER A 10 -2.21 -7.86 14.06
N PRO A 11 -2.34 -8.99 13.35
CA PRO A 11 -2.28 -8.97 11.90
C PRO A 11 -3.24 -7.91 11.33
N ALA A 12 -2.85 -7.31 10.20
CA ALA A 12 -3.75 -6.41 9.49
C ALA A 12 -4.95 -7.18 8.95
N TYR A 13 -6.13 -6.55 8.97
CA TYR A 13 -7.39 -7.10 8.50
C TYR A 13 -8.15 -6.04 7.70
N ASP A 14 -9.22 -6.46 7.01
CA ASP A 14 -10.06 -5.59 6.18
C ASP A 14 -9.29 -4.83 5.07
N ILE A 15 -8.31 -5.51 4.47
CA ILE A 15 -7.54 -4.98 3.34
C ILE A 15 -8.32 -5.24 2.06
N CYS A 16 -8.90 -4.20 1.47
CA CYS A 16 -9.59 -4.27 0.19
C CYS A 16 -9.22 -3.12 -0.74
N PHE A 17 -9.34 -3.34 -2.05
CA PHE A 17 -9.26 -2.27 -3.04
C PHE A 17 -10.59 -1.51 -3.07
N SER A 18 -10.62 -0.31 -2.49
CA SER A 18 -11.81 0.55 -2.38
C SER A 18 -11.64 1.92 -3.05
N TYR A 19 -10.54 2.12 -3.77
CA TYR A 19 -10.22 3.39 -4.42
C TYR A 19 -11.25 3.75 -5.48
N SER A 20 -11.87 4.92 -5.34
CA SER A 20 -12.91 5.42 -6.23
C SER A 20 -12.56 6.83 -6.71
N PRO A 21 -11.95 6.98 -7.90
CA PRO A 21 -11.68 8.28 -8.49
C PRO A 21 -12.95 9.14 -8.57
N GLY A 22 -12.88 10.38 -8.10
CA GLY A 22 -14.02 11.31 -8.07
C GLY A 22 -15.09 11.00 -7.00
N GLY A 23 -14.89 9.97 -6.17
CA GLY A 23 -15.72 9.73 -5.00
C GLY A 23 -15.43 10.71 -3.87
N ASN A 24 -16.36 10.82 -2.91
CA ASN A 24 -16.22 11.75 -1.77
C ASN A 24 -15.26 11.27 -0.68
N TRP A 25 -15.05 9.95 -0.55
CA TRP A 25 -14.41 9.36 0.64
C TRP A 25 -13.13 8.56 0.34
N THR A 26 -13.10 7.79 -0.75
CA THR A 26 -11.98 6.89 -1.10
C THR A 26 -11.25 7.31 -2.37
N ASN A 27 -11.24 8.61 -2.66
CA ASN A 27 -10.52 9.18 -3.80
C ASN A 27 -9.04 9.49 -3.50
N VAL A 28 -8.60 9.34 -2.24
CA VAL A 28 -7.21 9.50 -1.77
C VAL A 28 -6.88 8.49 -0.68
N HIS A 29 -5.61 8.41 -0.27
CA HIS A 29 -5.18 7.58 0.86
C HIS A 29 -5.87 8.06 2.16
N GLN A 30 -6.20 7.13 3.06
CA GLN A 30 -7.00 7.44 4.26
C GLN A 30 -6.18 7.99 5.43
N SER A 31 -4.85 7.97 5.34
CA SER A 31 -3.95 8.56 6.32
C SER A 31 -2.92 9.43 5.62
N SER A 32 -2.62 10.59 6.19
CA SER A 32 -1.59 11.46 5.61
C SER A 32 -0.19 10.96 5.95
N ILE A 33 0.75 11.24 5.05
CA ILE A 33 2.19 11.13 5.28
C ILE A 33 2.73 12.55 5.14
N ASN A 34 3.22 13.13 6.24
CA ASN A 34 3.70 14.51 6.30
C ASN A 34 2.69 15.53 5.73
N GLY A 35 1.39 15.35 6.03
CA GLY A 35 0.31 16.22 5.56
C GLY A 35 -0.17 15.97 4.12
N LYS A 36 0.45 15.03 3.40
CA LYS A 36 0.09 14.64 2.03
C LYS A 36 -0.81 13.39 2.05
N TYR A 37 -1.86 13.39 1.24
CA TYR A 37 -2.82 12.27 1.13
C TYR A 37 -2.76 11.54 -0.22
N ASP A 38 -2.10 12.13 -1.22
CA ASP A 38 -1.94 11.53 -2.54
C ASP A 38 -0.66 11.99 -3.25
N ASN A 39 -0.32 11.36 -4.38
CA ASN A 39 0.87 11.65 -5.19
C ASN A 39 2.19 11.46 -4.46
N PHE A 40 2.26 10.48 -3.55
CA PHE A 40 3.48 10.14 -2.81
C PHE A 40 4.65 9.81 -3.75
N THR A 41 5.82 10.33 -3.39
CA THR A 41 7.11 10.03 -4.00
C THR A 41 7.91 9.09 -3.11
N LYS A 42 8.97 8.48 -3.65
CA LYS A 42 9.92 7.68 -2.85
C LYS A 42 10.53 8.51 -1.72
N ASP A 43 10.91 9.75 -2.00
CA ASP A 43 11.53 10.63 -1.02
C ASP A 43 10.56 10.97 0.13
N ASP A 44 9.27 11.18 -0.15
CA ASP A 44 8.24 11.39 0.89
C ASP A 44 8.23 10.22 1.89
N LEU A 45 8.31 8.98 1.40
CA LEU A 45 8.29 7.77 2.23
C LEU A 45 9.61 7.56 2.99
N LEU A 46 10.74 7.86 2.38
CA LEU A 46 12.06 7.74 3.01
C LEU A 46 12.27 8.80 4.10
N GLU A 47 11.80 10.03 3.87
CA GLU A 47 11.80 11.09 4.88
C GLU A 47 10.89 10.72 6.07
N PHE A 48 9.68 10.24 5.79
CA PHE A 48 8.79 9.72 6.83
C PHE A 48 9.46 8.62 7.65
N ALA A 49 10.06 7.62 6.99
CA ALA A 49 10.78 6.56 7.66
C ALA A 49 11.92 7.07 8.55
N LYS A 50 12.69 8.05 8.07
CA LYS A 50 13.76 8.68 8.85
C LYS A 50 13.22 9.36 10.10
N SER A 51 12.15 10.15 9.98
CA SER A 51 11.54 10.90 11.09
C SER A 51 11.02 9.99 12.21
N PHE A 52 10.56 8.78 11.86
CA PHE A 52 10.02 7.82 12.83
C PHE A 52 11.01 6.68 13.17
N GLY A 53 12.26 6.76 12.71
CA GLY A 53 13.30 5.77 13.03
C GLY A 53 13.06 4.38 12.43
N ILE A 54 12.33 4.29 11.31
CA ILE A 54 12.07 3.05 10.58
C ILE A 54 13.37 2.60 9.90
N LYS A 55 13.90 1.46 10.33
CA LYS A 55 15.11 0.85 9.77
C LYS A 55 14.79 0.12 8.46
N LYS A 56 15.78 0.04 7.57
CA LYS A 56 15.68 -0.70 6.29
C LYS A 56 14.52 -0.23 5.38
N ALA A 57 14.20 1.07 5.41
CA ALA A 57 13.06 1.62 4.68
C ALA A 57 13.11 1.34 3.16
N ASN A 58 14.31 1.40 2.54
CA ASN A 58 14.49 1.05 1.14
C ASN A 58 14.18 -0.42 0.86
N ASP A 59 14.64 -1.33 1.72
CA ASP A 59 14.41 -2.76 1.55
C ASP A 59 12.90 -3.07 1.68
N ILE A 60 12.24 -2.50 2.69
CA ILE A 60 10.79 -2.63 2.89
C ILE A 60 10.02 -2.11 1.68
N LEU A 61 10.39 -0.93 1.16
CA LEU A 61 9.76 -0.36 -0.02
C LEU A 61 9.93 -1.28 -1.24
N GLN A 62 11.13 -1.83 -1.44
CA GLN A 62 11.41 -2.75 -2.53
C GLN A 62 10.61 -4.06 -2.41
N GLU A 63 10.52 -4.64 -1.22
CA GLU A 63 9.71 -5.83 -0.96
C GLU A 63 8.24 -5.60 -1.31
N VAL A 64 7.68 -4.45 -0.92
CA VAL A 64 6.29 -4.08 -1.24
C VAL A 64 6.11 -3.88 -2.75
N ILE A 65 7.03 -3.18 -3.43
CA ILE A 65 6.97 -3.00 -4.90
C ILE A 65 6.98 -4.35 -5.60
N LEU A 66 7.89 -5.26 -5.20
CA LEU A 66 7.98 -6.59 -5.78
C LEU A 66 6.71 -7.41 -5.53
N ALA A 67 6.16 -7.38 -4.32
CA ALA A 67 4.92 -8.09 -4.01
C ALA A 67 3.73 -7.57 -4.83
N VAL A 68 3.55 -6.24 -4.90
CA VAL A 68 2.46 -5.62 -5.66
C VAL A 68 2.63 -5.83 -7.17
N SER A 69 3.87 -5.91 -7.68
CA SER A 69 4.13 -6.19 -9.10
C SER A 69 3.61 -7.56 -9.56
N GLN A 70 3.46 -8.51 -8.63
CA GLN A 70 2.90 -9.84 -8.91
C GLN A 70 1.37 -9.84 -9.07
N TRP A 71 0.68 -8.71 -8.83
CA TRP A 71 -0.78 -8.62 -8.84
C TRP A 71 -1.38 -9.25 -10.10
N ASN A 72 -0.89 -8.90 -11.29
CA ASN A 72 -1.46 -9.41 -12.54
C ASN A 72 -1.36 -10.94 -12.66
N LYS A 73 -0.24 -11.52 -12.22
CA LYS A 73 -0.01 -12.97 -12.22
C LYS A 73 -0.95 -13.66 -11.23
N ILE A 74 -0.92 -13.25 -9.96
CA ILE A 74 -1.70 -13.86 -8.89
C ILE A 74 -3.21 -13.72 -9.17
N ALA A 75 -3.66 -12.53 -9.59
CA ALA A 75 -5.06 -12.29 -9.90
C ALA A 75 -5.57 -13.13 -11.06
N THR A 76 -4.72 -13.42 -12.05
CA THR A 76 -5.05 -14.32 -13.16
C THR A 76 -5.13 -15.77 -12.68
N GLU A 77 -4.19 -16.22 -11.86
CA GLU A 77 -4.17 -17.57 -11.25
C GLU A 77 -5.40 -17.82 -10.35
N LEU A 78 -5.90 -16.78 -9.70
CA LEU A 78 -7.11 -16.80 -8.87
C LEU A 78 -8.40 -16.53 -9.65
N GLU A 79 -8.33 -16.51 -10.99
CA GLU A 79 -9.49 -16.33 -11.88
C GLU A 79 -10.29 -15.04 -11.62
N ILE A 80 -9.64 -13.97 -11.16
CA ILE A 80 -10.29 -12.67 -11.01
C ILE A 80 -10.72 -12.16 -12.40
N PRO A 81 -11.95 -11.61 -12.55
CA PRO A 81 -12.41 -11.10 -13.84
C PRO A 81 -11.44 -10.10 -14.48
N LYS A 82 -11.12 -10.30 -15.76
CA LYS A 82 -10.12 -9.50 -16.50
C LYS A 82 -10.36 -7.99 -16.42
N GLU A 83 -11.63 -7.56 -16.47
CA GLU A 83 -12.00 -6.15 -16.32
C GLU A 83 -11.59 -5.59 -14.95
N LYS A 84 -11.75 -6.36 -13.87
CA LYS A 84 -11.35 -5.96 -12.53
C LYS A 84 -9.84 -5.91 -12.39
N ILE A 85 -9.12 -6.89 -12.94
CA ILE A 85 -7.64 -6.88 -12.99
C ILE A 85 -7.14 -5.63 -13.72
N LYS A 86 -7.70 -5.34 -14.90
CA LYS A 86 -7.36 -4.17 -15.71
C LYS A 86 -7.67 -2.86 -14.99
N ASN A 87 -8.80 -2.76 -14.30
CA ASN A 87 -9.17 -1.60 -13.51
C ASN A 87 -8.16 -1.34 -12.37
N ILE A 88 -7.86 -2.35 -11.55
CA ILE A 88 -6.90 -2.23 -10.44
C ILE A 88 -5.51 -1.89 -10.96
N ASN A 89 -5.04 -2.56 -12.02
CA ASN A 89 -3.72 -2.30 -12.63
C ASN A 89 -3.51 -0.83 -13.02
N LYS A 90 -4.55 -0.16 -13.55
CA LYS A 90 -4.46 1.28 -13.91
C LYS A 90 -4.19 2.19 -12.71
N HIS A 91 -4.48 1.71 -11.51
CA HIS A 91 -4.33 2.46 -10.27
C HIS A 91 -3.15 2.01 -9.41
N LEU A 92 -2.40 0.98 -9.83
CA LEU A 92 -1.14 0.61 -9.19
C LEU A 92 -0.03 1.58 -9.61
N ARG A 93 0.45 2.40 -8.67
CA ARG A 93 1.42 3.48 -8.93
C ARG A 93 2.87 3.08 -8.64
N ILE A 94 3.19 1.79 -8.78
CA ILE A 94 4.50 1.24 -8.42
C ILE A 94 5.66 1.81 -9.26
N ASN A 95 5.39 2.19 -10.52
CA ASN A 95 6.40 2.78 -11.41
C ASN A 95 6.93 4.13 -10.93
N ASN A 96 6.24 4.81 -10.02
CA ASN A 96 6.70 6.08 -9.45
C ASN A 96 7.81 5.89 -8.41
N PHE A 97 8.14 4.63 -8.05
CA PHE A 97 9.07 4.28 -6.99
C PHE A 97 10.25 3.41 -7.47
N ILE A 98 10.24 3.02 -8.75
CA ILE A 98 11.31 2.26 -9.42
C ILE A 98 12.40 3.22 -9.87
#